data_AF-A0A9D4SWV5-F1
#
_entry.id   AF-A0A9D4SWV5-F1
#
_cell.length_a   1.000
_cell.length_b   1.000
_cell.length_c   1.000
_cell.angle_alpha   90.00
_cell.angle_beta   90.00
_cell.angle_gamma   90.00
#
_symmetry.space_group_name_H-M   'P 1'
#
loop_
_entity.id
_entity.type
_entity.pdbx_description
1 polymer ?
#
loop_
_entity_poly.entity_id
_entity_poly.type
_entity_poly.pdbx_seq_one_letter_code
_entity_poly.pdbx_strand_id
1 'polypeptide(L)'
;MSSDPVLDDVGLNVEVTSQCQGTTDDRKRLYVNDHVSVQLWVERMHTRRDNPVLFFKHRGQPDRPDILDRLPENLLKEQDFLLAIMTAPQLELLRTLGTNRVSFNYQLVTVLCVDEFGAGFPVAYCISNRTDEKAMATFFASVRSKTGQIPADIFITHDGLSFYNAWSEVMGRPKHRLLCTWHVRKNWRDTVNKHIQNKKLKASVYRQNNTIAKSI
;
A
#
# COMPACT_ATOMS: atom_id res chain seq x y z
N MET A 1 22.32 44.13 -3.18
CA MET A 1 21.25 43.68 -4.09
C MET A 1 21.79 42.45 -4.80
N SER A 2 21.81 41.28 -4.15
CA SER A 2 20.68 40.33 -4.04
C SER A 2 20.11 39.96 -5.40
N SER A 3 20.49 38.80 -5.95
CA SER A 3 19.65 37.59 -5.91
C SER A 3 20.30 36.48 -6.75
N ASP A 4 20.88 35.49 -6.07
CA ASP A 4 21.03 34.14 -6.62
C ASP A 4 19.67 33.42 -6.49
N PRO A 5 19.25 32.61 -7.47
CA PRO A 5 18.02 31.84 -7.36
C PRO A 5 18.27 30.66 -6.42
N VAL A 6 17.51 30.62 -5.32
CA VAL A 6 17.35 29.46 -4.47
C VAL A 6 16.68 28.36 -5.30
N LEU A 7 17.45 27.34 -5.68
CA LEU A 7 16.89 26.06 -6.11
C LEU A 7 16.54 25.30 -4.84
N ASP A 8 15.27 25.33 -4.45
CA ASP A 8 14.74 24.43 -3.44
C ASP A 8 14.81 23.00 -4.01
N ASP A 9 15.72 22.21 -3.44
CA ASP A 9 15.87 20.77 -3.68
C ASP A 9 14.68 20.05 -3.01
N VAL A 10 13.56 19.98 -3.72
CA VAL A 10 12.37 19.23 -3.28
C VAL A 10 12.64 17.74 -3.53
N GLY A 11 13.34 17.11 -2.59
CA GLY A 11 13.66 15.68 -2.64
C GLY A 11 12.40 14.82 -2.66
N LEU A 12 12.10 14.21 -3.80
CA LEU A 12 11.03 13.23 -3.94
C LEU A 12 11.43 11.91 -3.29
N ASN A 13 10.68 11.51 -2.25
CA ASN A 13 10.85 10.22 -1.59
C ASN A 13 9.93 9.18 -2.25
N VAL A 14 10.49 8.04 -2.64
CA VAL A 14 9.75 6.96 -3.31
C VAL A 14 9.71 5.74 -2.40
N GLU A 15 8.50 5.30 -2.04
CA GLU A 15 8.25 4.08 -1.31
C GLU A 15 7.60 3.03 -2.24
N VAL A 16 8.12 1.81 -2.28
CA VAL A 16 7.52 0.72 -3.06
C VAL A 16 7.03 -0.37 -2.11
N THR A 17 5.72 -0.53 -2.03
CA THR A 17 5.06 -1.53 -1.21
C THR A 17 4.28 -2.51 -2.07
N SER A 18 4.31 -3.79 -1.69
CA SER A 18 3.50 -4.85 -2.31
C SER A 18 2.11 -4.98 -1.66
N GLN A 19 1.64 -3.91 -1.01
CA GLN A 19 0.30 -3.85 -0.42
C GLN A 19 -0.34 -2.50 -0.70
N CYS A 20 -1.58 -2.55 -1.19
CA CYS A 20 -2.34 -1.45 -1.74
C CYS A 20 -2.45 -0.28 -0.74
N GLN A 21 -1.89 0.86 -1.10
CA GLN A 21 -2.41 2.17 -0.69
C GLN A 21 -2.88 2.86 -1.97
N GLY A 22 -4.00 3.58 -1.92
CA GLY A 22 -4.75 4.03 -3.10
C GLY A 22 -4.41 5.47 -3.54
N THR A 23 -4.41 5.70 -4.86
CA THR A 23 -4.06 6.96 -5.55
C THR A 23 -5.29 7.73 -5.91
N THR A 24 -5.20 9.04 -5.74
CA THR A 24 -6.13 9.98 -6.36
C THR A 24 -5.65 10.38 -7.76
N ASP A 25 -6.33 9.83 -8.76
CA ASP A 25 -6.42 10.42 -10.10
C ASP A 25 -7.42 11.58 -10.04
N ASP A 26 -6.93 12.82 -10.14
CA ASP A 26 -7.76 14.04 -10.11
C ASP A 26 -8.76 14.13 -11.28
N ARG A 27 -8.72 13.24 -12.28
CA ARG A 27 -9.75 13.18 -13.32
C ARG A 27 -11.02 12.41 -12.93
N LYS A 28 -11.09 11.85 -11.71
CA LYS A 28 -12.29 11.23 -11.12
C LYS A 28 -12.47 11.47 -9.61
N ARG A 29 -11.70 12.39 -9.02
CA ARG A 29 -11.79 12.69 -7.58
C ARG A 29 -13.09 13.44 -7.31
N LEU A 30 -14.05 12.77 -6.67
CA LEU A 30 -15.36 13.35 -6.34
C LEU A 30 -15.25 14.38 -5.20
N TYR A 31 -14.21 14.27 -4.37
CA TYR A 31 -13.99 15.12 -3.21
C TYR A 31 -12.51 15.23 -2.85
N VAL A 32 -12.08 16.38 -2.31
CA VAL A 32 -10.70 16.67 -1.86
C VAL A 32 -10.17 15.60 -0.89
N ASN A 33 -11.08 14.92 -0.18
CA ASN A 33 -10.73 13.84 0.70
C ASN A 33 -10.93 12.46 0.06
N ASP A 34 -9.86 11.68 -0.03
CA ASP A 34 -9.81 10.40 -0.75
C ASP A 34 -10.76 9.37 -0.15
N HIS A 35 -10.89 9.36 1.18
CA HIS A 35 -11.82 8.47 1.85
C HIS A 35 -13.28 8.81 1.51
N VAL A 36 -13.60 10.10 1.38
CA VAL A 36 -14.91 10.57 0.92
C VAL A 36 -15.11 10.23 -0.56
N SER A 37 -14.09 10.40 -1.40
CA SER A 37 -14.16 10.03 -2.82
C SER A 37 -14.46 8.54 -3.02
N VAL A 38 -13.80 7.66 -2.26
CA VAL A 38 -14.08 6.22 -2.30
C VAL A 38 -15.48 5.93 -1.78
N GLN A 39 -15.90 6.54 -0.66
CA GLN A 39 -17.25 6.36 -0.15
C GLN A 39 -18.32 6.77 -1.18
N LEU A 40 -18.17 7.94 -1.80
CA LEU A 40 -19.09 8.43 -2.83
C LEU A 40 -19.09 7.51 -4.07
N TRP A 41 -17.93 6.98 -4.45
CA TRP A 41 -17.86 5.98 -5.52
C TRP A 41 -18.59 4.69 -5.15
N VAL A 42 -18.42 4.21 -3.92
CA VAL A 42 -19.11 3.02 -3.40
C VAL A 42 -20.63 3.26 -3.40
N GLU A 43 -21.10 4.37 -2.85
CA GLU A 43 -22.52 4.74 -2.84
C GLU A 43 -23.08 4.83 -4.26
N ARG A 44 -22.32 5.43 -5.19
CA ARG A 44 -22.68 5.45 -6.61
C ARG A 44 -22.79 4.04 -7.18
N MET A 45 -21.85 3.15 -6.88
CA MET A 45 -21.88 1.77 -7.37
C MET A 45 -23.10 0.98 -6.85
N HIS A 46 -23.54 1.24 -5.62
CA HIS A 46 -24.75 0.61 -5.07
C HIS A 46 -26.03 0.96 -5.84
N THR A 47 -26.07 2.10 -6.55
CA THR A 47 -27.22 2.48 -7.39
C THR A 47 -27.20 1.81 -8.77
N ARG A 48 -26.10 1.14 -9.14
CA ARG A 48 -25.94 0.53 -10.46
C ARG A 48 -26.31 -0.95 -10.44
N ARG A 49 -26.88 -1.42 -11.55
CA ARG A 49 -27.18 -2.86 -11.75
C ARG A 49 -25.92 -3.73 -11.80
N ASP A 50 -24.81 -3.17 -12.26
CA ASP A 50 -23.49 -3.81 -12.36
C ASP A 50 -22.58 -3.50 -11.17
N ASN A 51 -23.14 -3.30 -9.98
CA ASN A 51 -22.40 -3.01 -8.75
C ASN A 51 -21.30 -4.07 -8.50
N PRO A 52 -20.01 -3.71 -8.56
CA PRO A 52 -18.93 -4.66 -8.27
C PRO A 52 -18.61 -4.74 -6.78
N VAL A 53 -19.20 -3.92 -5.90
CA VAL A 53 -18.83 -3.86 -4.48
C VAL A 53 -19.40 -5.08 -3.74
N LEU A 54 -18.50 -5.88 -3.18
CA LEU A 54 -18.85 -7.02 -2.31
C LEU A 54 -18.92 -6.61 -0.84
N PHE A 55 -17.99 -5.77 -0.41
CA PHE A 55 -17.89 -5.32 0.97
C PHE A 55 -17.18 -3.97 1.01
N PHE A 56 -17.63 -3.09 1.90
CA PHE A 56 -16.99 -1.83 2.15
C PHE A 56 -16.99 -1.51 3.64
N LYS A 57 -15.80 -1.34 4.21
CA LYS A 57 -15.57 -0.74 5.52
C LYS A 57 -14.82 0.58 5.37
N HIS A 58 -15.47 1.64 5.80
CA HIS A 58 -14.87 2.96 5.94
C HIS A 58 -14.13 3.09 7.28
N ARG A 59 -13.04 3.88 7.32
CA ARG A 59 -12.35 4.19 8.59
C ARG A 59 -13.28 4.93 9.55
N GLY A 60 -13.24 4.60 10.83
CA GLY A 60 -14.10 5.22 11.85
C GLY A 60 -15.54 4.75 11.85
N GLN A 61 -15.92 3.78 11.01
CA GLN A 61 -17.25 3.15 11.05
C GLN A 61 -17.18 1.76 11.71
N PRO A 62 -18.21 1.40 12.51
CA PRO A 62 -18.34 0.05 13.04
C PRO A 62 -18.54 -0.96 11.90
N ASP A 63 -18.21 -2.22 12.18
CA ASP A 63 -18.42 -3.31 11.24
C ASP A 63 -19.89 -3.39 10.82
N ARG A 64 -20.14 -3.59 9.52
CA ARG A 64 -21.49 -3.87 8.98
C ARG A 64 -21.78 -5.37 9.23
N PRO A 65 -22.77 -5.70 10.08
CA PRO A 65 -22.98 -7.08 10.54
C PRO A 65 -23.60 -8.01 9.48
N ASP A 66 -24.22 -7.48 8.43
CA ASP A 66 -25.00 -8.23 7.44
C ASP A 66 -24.21 -9.27 6.61
N ILE A 67 -22.89 -9.09 6.46
CA ILE A 67 -21.99 -10.05 5.78
C ILE A 67 -21.20 -10.90 6.80
N LEU A 68 -21.22 -10.52 8.08
CA LEU A 68 -20.37 -11.07 9.13
C LEU A 68 -21.04 -12.14 9.99
N ASP A 69 -22.30 -12.51 9.76
CA ASP A 69 -23.02 -13.55 10.54
C ASP A 69 -22.26 -14.89 10.65
N ARG A 70 -21.31 -15.15 9.74
CA ARG A 70 -20.46 -16.35 9.74
C ARG A 70 -19.02 -16.12 10.21
N LEU A 71 -18.69 -14.91 10.65
CA LEU A 71 -17.35 -14.50 11.07
C LEU A 71 -17.37 -14.00 12.53
N PRO A 72 -16.22 -14.07 13.24
CA PRO A 72 -16.13 -13.55 14.60
C PRO A 72 -16.44 -12.05 14.66
N GLU A 73 -17.10 -11.60 15.72
CA GLU A 73 -17.26 -10.18 16.01
C GLU A 73 -15.90 -9.47 16.13
N ASN A 74 -15.84 -8.19 15.72
CA ASN A 74 -14.65 -7.32 15.81
C ASN A 74 -13.43 -7.76 14.97
N LEU A 75 -13.66 -8.39 13.81
CA LEU A 75 -12.57 -8.84 12.94
C LEU A 75 -11.74 -7.67 12.38
N LEU A 76 -12.40 -6.55 12.07
CA LEU A 76 -11.75 -5.34 11.58
C LEU A 76 -11.79 -4.26 12.67
N LYS A 77 -10.67 -3.58 12.91
CA LYS A 77 -10.57 -2.47 13.85
C LYS A 77 -11.20 -1.21 13.30
N GLU A 78 -11.56 -0.28 14.17
CA GLU A 78 -12.15 1.02 13.79
C GLU A 78 -11.36 1.77 12.71
N GLN A 79 -10.03 1.68 12.74
CA GLN A 79 -9.16 2.38 11.78
C GLN A 79 -8.89 1.58 10.49
N ASP A 80 -9.40 0.36 10.38
CA ASP A 80 -9.19 -0.46 9.21
C ASP A 80 -10.08 0.01 8.06
N PHE A 81 -9.51 0.06 6.86
CA PHE A 81 -10.20 0.30 5.60
C PHE A 81 -10.21 -0.99 4.79
N LEU A 82 -11.36 -1.40 4.28
CA LEU A 82 -11.48 -2.55 3.39
C LEU A 82 -12.47 -2.26 2.28
N LEU A 83 -12.05 -2.44 1.03
CA LEU A 83 -12.92 -2.43 -0.13
C LEU A 83 -12.70 -3.73 -0.89
N ALA A 84 -13.71 -4.59 -0.91
CA ALA A 84 -13.72 -5.81 -1.71
C ALA A 84 -14.61 -5.60 -2.93
N ILE A 85 -14.08 -5.91 -4.11
CA ILE A 85 -14.80 -5.79 -5.38
C ILE A 85 -14.72 -7.07 -6.19
N MET A 86 -15.80 -7.41 -6.87
CA MET A 86 -15.92 -8.49 -7.84
C MET A 86 -17.01 -8.14 -8.84
N THR A 87 -16.65 -8.10 -10.12
CA THR A 87 -17.58 -7.85 -11.21
C THR A 87 -18.43 -9.09 -11.50
N ALA A 88 -19.57 -8.91 -12.18
CA ALA A 88 -20.43 -10.03 -12.56
C ALA A 88 -19.72 -11.11 -13.40
N PRO A 89 -18.86 -10.79 -14.40
CA PRO A 89 -18.08 -11.81 -15.09
C PRO A 89 -17.10 -12.56 -14.17
N GLN A 90 -16.49 -11.88 -13.20
CA GLN A 90 -15.59 -12.53 -12.21
C GLN A 90 -16.37 -13.46 -11.27
N LEU A 91 -17.59 -13.10 -10.89
CA LEU A 91 -18.49 -13.97 -10.12
C LEU A 91 -18.80 -15.27 -10.89
N GLU A 92 -19.17 -15.16 -12.17
CA GLU A 92 -19.46 -16.34 -12.99
C GLU A 92 -18.22 -17.21 -13.17
N LEU A 93 -17.05 -16.61 -13.44
CA LEU A 93 -15.78 -17.34 -13.49
C LEU A 93 -15.47 -18.07 -12.17
N LEU A 94 -15.70 -17.41 -11.03
CA LEU A 94 -15.49 -18.02 -9.71
C LEU A 94 -16.46 -19.18 -9.46
N ARG A 95 -17.73 -19.07 -9.88
CA ARG A 95 -18.71 -20.16 -9.80
C ARG A 95 -18.34 -21.34 -10.67
N THR A 96 -17.89 -21.08 -11.89
CA THR A 96 -17.54 -22.13 -12.86
C THR A 96 -16.23 -22.83 -12.52
N LEU A 97 -15.19 -22.08 -12.12
CA LEU A 97 -13.83 -22.61 -11.95
C LEU A 97 -13.44 -22.86 -10.48
N GLY A 98 -14.08 -22.16 -9.54
CA GLY A 98 -13.68 -22.15 -8.14
C GLY A 98 -14.00 -23.42 -7.35
N THR A 99 -14.77 -24.35 -7.91
CA THR A 99 -15.09 -25.64 -7.27
C THR A 99 -13.94 -26.64 -7.30
N ASN A 100 -13.00 -26.49 -8.23
CA ASN A 100 -11.85 -27.38 -8.37
C ASN A 100 -10.61 -26.82 -7.67
N ARG A 101 -10.14 -25.63 -8.08
CA ARG A 101 -8.95 -24.98 -7.51
C ARG A 101 -9.10 -23.46 -7.53
N VAL A 102 -8.98 -22.84 -6.35
CA VAL A 102 -8.81 -21.40 -6.20
C VAL A 102 -7.35 -21.12 -5.85
N SER A 103 -6.73 -20.17 -6.54
CA SER A 103 -5.31 -19.85 -6.34
C SER A 103 -5.10 -18.34 -6.42
N PHE A 104 -4.24 -17.82 -5.55
CA PHE A 104 -3.90 -16.41 -5.44
C PHE A 104 -2.48 -16.19 -5.96
N ASN A 105 -2.34 -16.10 -7.29
CA ASN A 105 -1.01 -16.08 -7.93
C ASN A 105 -0.54 -14.69 -8.36
N TYR A 106 -1.35 -13.65 -8.18
CA TYR A 106 -1.01 -12.29 -8.58
C TYR A 106 -0.84 -11.39 -7.35
N GLN A 107 0.14 -10.51 -7.44
CA GLN A 107 0.47 -9.49 -6.46
C GLN A 107 0.24 -8.11 -7.08
N LEU A 108 -0.25 -7.17 -6.26
CA LEU A 108 -0.28 -5.76 -6.62
C LEU A 108 0.94 -5.07 -6.00
N VAL A 109 1.82 -4.55 -6.85
CA VAL A 109 2.87 -3.62 -6.48
C VAL A 109 2.35 -2.21 -6.65
N THR A 110 2.57 -1.38 -5.64
CA THR A 110 2.20 0.03 -5.63
C THR A 110 3.44 0.87 -5.40
N VAL A 111 3.68 1.86 -6.25
CA VAL A 111 4.69 2.90 -6.02
C VAL A 111 4.01 4.07 -5.33
N LEU A 112 4.57 4.52 -4.22
CA LEU A 112 4.17 5.64 -3.39
C LEU A 112 5.21 6.76 -3.50
N CYS A 113 4.74 7.99 -3.67
CA CYS A 113 5.51 9.20 -3.41
C CYS A 113 5.08 9.74 -2.05
N VAL A 114 6.05 10.11 -1.22
CA VAL A 114 5.78 10.67 0.11
C VAL A 114 6.06 12.17 0.07
N ASP A 115 5.08 12.97 0.51
CA ASP A 115 5.23 14.42 0.62
C ASP A 115 6.05 14.84 1.87
N GLU A 116 6.27 16.14 2.01
CA GLU A 116 7.00 16.73 3.14
C GLU A 116 6.29 16.54 4.50
N PHE A 117 5.00 16.20 4.50
CA PHE A 117 4.19 15.93 5.69
C PHE A 117 4.15 14.44 6.05
N GLY A 118 4.82 13.59 5.27
CA GLY A 118 4.84 12.14 5.47
C GLY A 118 3.61 11.42 4.93
N ALA A 119 2.77 12.08 4.13
CA ALA A 119 1.64 11.46 3.46
C ALA A 119 2.09 10.75 2.19
N GLY A 120 1.80 9.44 2.11
CA GLY A 120 2.08 8.62 0.93
C GLY A 120 0.94 8.68 -0.08
N PHE A 121 1.24 9.16 -1.29
CA PHE A 121 0.35 9.15 -2.45
C PHE A 121 0.88 8.14 -3.43
N PRO A 122 0.10 7.15 -3.84
CA PRO A 122 0.59 6.27 -4.86
C PRO A 122 0.65 7.00 -6.21
N VAL A 123 1.45 6.48 -7.11
CA VAL A 123 1.72 7.11 -8.40
C VAL A 123 1.79 6.11 -9.54
N ALA A 124 1.96 4.82 -9.23
CA ALA A 124 1.94 3.75 -10.22
C ALA A 124 1.55 2.41 -9.61
N TYR A 125 0.97 1.53 -10.43
CA TYR A 125 0.54 0.19 -10.04
C TYR A 125 1.06 -0.85 -11.03
N CYS A 126 1.41 -2.03 -10.51
CA CYS A 126 1.75 -3.20 -11.32
C CYS A 126 1.08 -4.44 -10.73
N ILE A 127 0.22 -5.09 -11.52
CA ILE A 127 -0.35 -6.39 -11.18
C ILE A 127 0.51 -7.45 -11.88
N SER A 128 1.15 -8.32 -11.10
CA SER A 128 2.09 -9.31 -11.63
C SER A 128 2.07 -10.59 -10.82
N ASN A 129 2.30 -11.72 -11.48
CA ASN A 129 2.55 -13.00 -10.81
C ASN A 129 4.01 -13.16 -10.35
N ARG A 130 4.86 -12.17 -10.66
CA ARG A 130 6.29 -12.14 -10.32
C ARG A 130 6.68 -10.77 -9.78
N THR A 131 7.45 -10.77 -8.71
CA THR A 131 8.04 -9.57 -8.08
C THR A 131 9.56 -9.68 -7.95
N ASP A 132 10.17 -10.51 -8.81
CA ASP A 132 11.62 -10.58 -8.97
C ASP A 132 12.18 -9.34 -9.68
N GLU A 133 13.50 -9.21 -9.64
CA GLU A 133 14.23 -8.03 -10.12
C GLU A 133 13.93 -7.70 -11.59
N LYS A 134 13.85 -8.71 -12.47
CA LYS A 134 13.57 -8.49 -13.90
C LYS A 134 12.15 -7.96 -14.13
N ALA A 135 11.18 -8.52 -13.40
CA ALA A 135 9.79 -8.05 -13.47
C ALA A 135 9.68 -6.60 -12.99
N MET A 136 10.34 -6.25 -11.89
CA MET A 136 10.34 -4.89 -11.34
C MET A 136 11.12 -3.91 -12.21
N ALA A 137 12.23 -4.32 -12.82
CA ALA A 137 12.98 -3.49 -13.76
C ALA A 137 12.12 -3.17 -15.00
N THR A 138 11.37 -4.14 -15.51
CA THR A 138 10.42 -3.93 -16.62
C THR A 138 9.33 -2.92 -16.22
N PHE A 139 8.77 -3.05 -15.02
CA PHE A 139 7.78 -2.11 -14.50
C PHE A 139 8.35 -0.69 -14.37
N PHE A 140 9.50 -0.52 -13.71
CA PHE A 140 10.12 0.79 -13.55
C PHE A 140 10.57 1.38 -14.89
N ALA A 141 11.03 0.57 -15.85
CA ALA A 141 11.41 1.04 -17.18
C ALA A 141 10.18 1.59 -17.92
N SER A 142 9.03 0.94 -17.73
CA SER A 142 7.74 1.42 -18.27
C SER A 142 7.37 2.77 -17.66
N VAL A 143 7.55 2.96 -16.35
CA VAL A 143 7.36 4.26 -15.68
C VAL A 143 8.33 5.30 -16.25
N ARG A 144 9.64 4.99 -16.30
CA ARG A 144 10.69 5.87 -16.84
C ARG A 144 10.40 6.33 -18.26
N SER A 145 9.84 5.46 -19.10
CA SER A 145 9.47 5.81 -20.48
C SER A 145 8.44 6.94 -20.57
N LYS A 146 7.66 7.18 -19.50
CA LYS A 146 6.64 8.22 -19.42
C LYS A 146 7.08 9.43 -18.62
N THR A 147 7.85 9.22 -17.56
CA THR A 147 8.23 10.28 -16.61
C THR A 147 9.64 10.83 -16.84
N GLY A 148 10.46 10.15 -17.63
CA GLY A 148 11.91 10.30 -17.55
C GLY A 148 12.47 9.67 -16.27
N GLN A 149 13.74 9.95 -16.01
CA GLN A 149 14.42 9.47 -14.80
C GLN A 149 13.99 10.29 -13.59
N ILE A 150 13.56 9.61 -12.53
CA ILE A 150 13.18 10.24 -11.26
C ILE A 150 14.29 9.99 -10.24
N PRO A 151 15.10 11.00 -9.88
CA PRO A 151 16.09 10.84 -8.81
C PRO A 151 15.35 10.75 -7.47
N ALA A 152 15.46 9.60 -6.81
CA ALA A 152 14.94 9.42 -5.46
C ALA A 152 16.08 9.61 -4.45
N ASP A 153 15.90 10.52 -3.50
CA ASP A 153 16.87 10.68 -2.41
C ASP A 153 16.75 9.52 -1.42
N ILE A 154 15.52 9.18 -1.06
CA ILE A 154 15.21 8.05 -0.17
C ILE A 154 14.34 7.07 -0.93
N PHE A 155 14.77 5.81 -0.93
CA PHE A 155 14.00 4.69 -1.45
C PHE A 155 13.64 3.72 -0.34
N ILE A 156 12.34 3.58 -0.08
CA ILE A 156 11.80 2.75 1.00
C ILE A 156 11.22 1.47 0.39
N THR A 157 11.71 0.31 0.82
CA THR A 157 11.15 -0.98 0.39
C THR A 157 11.03 -1.96 1.55
N HIS A 158 10.30 -3.06 1.35
CA HIS A 158 10.49 -4.24 2.20
C HIS A 158 11.91 -4.81 2.03
N ASP A 159 12.27 -5.84 2.81
CA ASP A 159 13.66 -6.34 2.87
C ASP A 159 14.17 -6.97 1.56
N GLY A 160 13.28 -7.22 0.60
CA GLY A 160 13.61 -7.77 -0.72
C GLY A 160 14.51 -6.84 -1.54
N LEU A 161 15.64 -7.38 -2.02
CA LEU A 161 16.58 -6.64 -2.87
C LEU A 161 16.05 -6.38 -4.28
N SER A 162 15.09 -7.16 -4.77
CA SER A 162 14.60 -7.10 -6.15
C SER A 162 14.11 -5.71 -6.54
N PHE A 163 13.43 -5.01 -5.63
CA PHE A 163 12.89 -3.67 -5.87
C PHE A 163 14.00 -2.61 -5.90
N TYR A 164 14.93 -2.67 -4.95
CA TYR A 164 16.03 -1.72 -4.86
C TYR A 164 16.99 -1.84 -6.05
N ASN A 165 17.35 -3.07 -6.41
CA ASN A 165 18.24 -3.33 -7.53
C ASN A 165 17.60 -2.87 -8.85
N ALA A 166 16.35 -3.27 -9.10
CA ALA A 166 15.61 -2.86 -10.27
C ALA A 166 15.45 -1.34 -10.38
N TRP A 167 15.13 -0.66 -9.27
CA TRP A 167 15.04 0.80 -9.25
C TRP A 167 16.39 1.43 -9.55
N SER A 168 17.45 0.95 -8.89
CA SER A 168 18.80 1.52 -9.05
C SER A 168 19.33 1.36 -10.48
N GLU A 169 19.03 0.23 -11.12
CA GLU A 169 19.38 -0.03 -12.53
C GLU A 169 18.62 0.91 -13.47
N VAL A 170 17.31 1.10 -13.25
CA VAL A 170 16.45 1.83 -14.18
C VAL A 170 16.45 3.34 -13.94
N MET A 171 16.32 3.77 -12.69
CA MET A 171 16.12 5.17 -12.29
C MET A 171 17.40 5.81 -11.72
N GLY A 172 18.44 5.02 -11.51
CA GLY A 172 19.66 5.45 -10.83
C GLY A 172 19.62 5.17 -9.33
N ARG A 173 20.81 5.09 -8.73
CA ARG A 173 20.98 4.70 -7.32
C ARG A 173 20.47 5.80 -6.37
N PRO A 174 19.51 5.49 -5.48
CA PRO A 174 19.08 6.42 -4.44
C PRO A 174 20.20 6.74 -3.44
N LYS A 175 20.18 7.95 -2.84
CA LYS A 175 21.16 8.34 -1.80
C LYS A 175 21.03 7.44 -0.56
N HIS A 176 19.80 7.15 -0.16
CA HIS A 176 19.48 6.34 1.00
C HIS A 176 18.50 5.21 0.64
N ARG A 177 18.73 4.03 1.22
CA ARG A 177 17.79 2.92 1.20
C ARG A 177 17.30 2.68 2.61
N LEU A 178 15.98 2.75 2.82
CA LEU A 178 15.37 2.46 4.11
C LEU A 178 14.47 1.23 4.02
N LEU A 179 14.34 0.55 5.15
CA LEU A 179 13.34 -0.50 5.31
C LEU A 179 12.00 0.12 5.63
N CYS A 180 10.94 -0.38 4.99
CA CYS A 180 9.57 0.01 5.28
C CYS A 180 9.25 -0.19 6.77
N THR A 181 8.90 0.90 7.45
CA THR A 181 8.64 0.95 8.89
C THR A 181 7.58 -0.06 9.33
N TRP A 182 6.58 -0.33 8.47
CA TRP A 182 5.58 -1.35 8.75
C TRP A 182 6.18 -2.75 8.87
N HIS A 183 7.06 -3.13 7.92
CA HIS A 183 7.72 -4.43 7.93
C HIS A 183 8.66 -4.58 9.13
N VAL A 184 9.38 -3.51 9.47
CA VAL A 184 10.23 -3.45 10.67
C VAL A 184 9.37 -3.70 11.93
N ARG A 185 8.27 -2.97 12.10
CA ARG A 185 7.38 -3.11 13.26
C ARG A 185 6.69 -4.46 13.32
N LYS A 186 6.34 -5.04 12.17
CA LYS A 186 5.79 -6.40 12.09
C LYS A 186 6.83 -7.43 12.53
N ASN A 187 8.04 -7.38 11.97
CA ASN A 187 9.12 -8.32 12.31
C ASN A 187 9.50 -8.23 13.80
N TRP A 188 9.61 -7.02 14.35
CA TRP A 188 9.83 -6.82 15.78
C TRP A 188 8.73 -7.46 16.63
N ARG A 189 7.46 -7.29 16.25
CA ARG A 189 6.34 -7.88 16.97
C ARG A 189 6.35 -9.39 16.92
N ASP A 190 6.59 -9.97 15.76
CA ASP A 190 6.61 -11.42 15.56
C ASP A 190 7.77 -12.04 16.36
N THR A 191 8.95 -11.40 16.32
CA THR A 191 10.14 -11.80 17.10
C THR A 191 9.89 -11.71 18.60
N VAL A 192 9.34 -10.60 19.09
CA VAL A 192 9.00 -10.42 20.52
C VAL A 192 7.97 -11.47 20.95
N ASN A 193 6.96 -11.75 20.12
CA ASN A 193 5.96 -12.76 20.45
C ASN A 193 6.52 -14.18 20.51
N LYS A 194 7.45 -14.50 19.61
CA LYS A 194 8.11 -15.80 19.54
C LYS A 194 9.07 -16.04 20.71
N HIS A 195 9.88 -15.04 21.07
CA HIS A 195 11.01 -15.23 21.98
C HIS A 195 10.77 -14.74 23.41
N ILE A 196 9.81 -13.83 23.65
CA ILE A 196 9.55 -13.28 24.98
C ILE A 196 8.20 -13.78 25.49
N GLN A 197 8.24 -14.72 26.45
CA GLN A 197 7.03 -15.25 27.08
C GLN A 197 6.56 -14.39 28.27
N ASN A 198 7.49 -13.70 28.94
CA ASN A 198 7.16 -12.83 30.07
C ASN A 198 6.36 -11.59 29.60
N LYS A 199 5.12 -11.47 30.09
CA LYS A 199 4.19 -10.39 29.71
C LYS A 199 4.68 -8.99 30.08
N LYS A 200 5.32 -8.81 31.25
CA LYS A 200 5.84 -7.50 31.69
C LYS A 200 7.01 -7.06 30.82
N LEU A 201 7.93 -7.98 30.53
CA LEU A 201 9.07 -7.71 29.65
C LEU A 201 8.61 -7.40 28.22
N LYS A 202 7.66 -8.18 27.70
CA LYS A 202 7.03 -7.95 26.38
C LYS A 202 6.43 -6.54 26.27
N ALA A 203 5.69 -6.09 27.29
CA ALA A 203 5.13 -4.74 27.32
C ALA A 203 6.22 -3.64 27.36
N SER A 204 7.32 -3.87 28.08
CA SER A 204 8.46 -2.95 28.11
C SER A 204 9.13 -2.82 26.74
N VAL A 205 9.42 -3.95 26.09
CA VAL A 205 10.07 -3.98 24.77
C VAL A 205 9.17 -3.35 23.71
N TYR A 206 7.85 -3.60 23.74
CA TYR A 206 6.92 -2.94 22.82
C TYR A 206 6.91 -1.43 22.96
N ARG A 207 7.02 -0.90 24.18
CA ARG A 207 7.12 0.55 24.41
C ARG A 207 8.40 1.12 23.80
N GLN A 208 9.55 0.50 24.04
CA GLN A 208 10.82 0.93 23.45
C GLN A 208 10.79 0.88 21.92
N ASN A 209 10.33 -0.21 21.33
CA ASN A 209 10.23 -0.34 19.87
C ASN A 209 9.33 0.73 19.26
N ASN A 210 8.23 1.10 19.93
CA ASN A 210 7.37 2.19 19.48
C ASN A 210 8.03 3.56 19.59
N THR A 211 8.89 3.79 20.58
CA THR A 211 9.67 5.03 20.68
C THR A 211 10.68 5.11 19.53
N ILE A 212 11.40 4.03 19.25
CA ILE A 212 12.38 3.97 18.15
C ILE A 212 11.69 4.17 16.80
N ALA A 213 10.54 3.54 16.56
CA ALA A 213 9.81 3.69 15.31
C ALA A 213 9.19 5.08 15.09
N LYS A 214 9.17 5.95 16.11
CA LYS A 214 8.73 7.36 15.98
C LYS A 214 9.90 8.31 15.74
N SER A 215 11.13 7.86 15.95
CA SER A 215 12.35 8.66 15.76
C SER A 215 13.04 8.37 14.42
N ILE A 216 12.44 7.54 13.58
CA ILE A 216 12.85 7.22 12.20
C ILE A 216 11.79 7.83 11.29
#